data_AF-A0A8B6HK35-F1
#
_entry.id   AF-A0A8B6HK35-F1
#
_cell.length_a   1.000
_cell.length_b   1.000
_cell.length_c   1.000
_cell.angle_alpha   90.00
_cell.angle_beta   90.00
_cell.angle_gamma   90.00
#
_symmetry.space_group_name_H-M   'P 1'
#
loop_
_entity.id
_entity.type
_entity.pdbx_description
1 polymer ?
#
loop_
_entity_poly.entity_id
_entity_poly.type
_entity_poly.pdbx_seq_one_letter_code
_entity_poly.pdbx_strand_id
1 'polypeptide(L)'
;MDPQTFLAMSDEQLHTYIPAYGDIYAARRYFKDLMKREHKNQRSDSLFKKLRRKMGKEKSSDSEEEGEGDKKGTRKKSKKTDGFQLHSNRSEKLRGNSNAKKAVRQIEIGWFDYEYDDNAYHQVKTPNGGGARHVSAPKSWLSNDIMEHGKKLFFRNGKSKKGMVTEFDFEIRNFMGESIEEDCTVADLYDETGLLCQAMLLCYLSEIQ
;
A
#
# COMPACT_ATOMS: atom_id res chain seq x y z
N MET A 1 36.83 -2.64 5.93
CA MET A 1 36.94 -2.76 4.45
C MET A 1 35.77 -2.01 3.84
N ASP A 2 36.01 -1.21 2.82
CA ASP A 2 34.96 -0.40 2.18
C ASP A 2 33.96 -1.28 1.39
N PRO A 3 32.63 -1.07 1.50
CA PRO A 3 31.63 -1.88 0.79
C PRO A 3 31.77 -1.88 -0.73
N GLN A 4 32.10 -0.74 -1.34
CA GLN A 4 32.24 -0.64 -2.80
C GLN A 4 33.48 -1.41 -3.27
N THR A 5 34.58 -1.28 -2.54
CA THR A 5 35.83 -2.03 -2.74
C THR A 5 35.62 -3.54 -2.59
N PHE A 6 34.88 -4.00 -1.58
CA PHE A 6 34.55 -5.42 -1.39
C PHE A 6 33.72 -5.99 -2.55
N LEU A 7 32.77 -5.21 -3.08
CA LEU A 7 31.92 -5.65 -4.20
C LEU A 7 32.63 -5.62 -5.56
N ALA A 8 33.76 -4.93 -5.68
CA ALA A 8 34.58 -4.86 -6.88
C ALA A 8 35.66 -5.97 -6.98
N MET A 9 35.92 -6.69 -5.89
CA MET A 9 36.91 -7.79 -5.88
C MET A 9 36.38 -9.07 -6.51
N SER A 10 37.28 -9.79 -7.21
CA SER A 10 37.00 -11.10 -7.79
C SER A 10 36.92 -12.20 -6.72
N ASP A 11 36.39 -13.36 -7.09
CA ASP A 11 36.22 -14.49 -6.18
C ASP A 11 37.57 -15.00 -5.66
N GLU A 12 38.58 -15.02 -6.52
CA GLU A 12 39.95 -15.46 -6.22
C GLU A 12 40.65 -14.50 -5.24
N GLN A 13 40.42 -13.19 -5.40
CA GLN A 13 40.91 -12.18 -4.47
C GLN A 13 40.23 -12.32 -3.10
N LEU A 14 38.92 -12.55 -3.07
CA LEU A 14 38.16 -12.71 -1.82
C LEU A 14 38.50 -14.02 -1.10
N HIS A 15 38.83 -15.09 -1.83
CA HIS A 15 39.27 -16.38 -1.28
C HIS A 15 40.59 -16.28 -0.47
N THR A 16 41.37 -15.21 -0.66
CA THR A 16 42.56 -14.92 0.17
C THR A 16 42.19 -14.49 1.60
N TYR A 17 41.00 -13.94 1.80
CA TYR A 17 40.52 -13.41 3.09
C TYR A 17 39.38 -14.24 3.69
N ILE A 18 38.59 -14.90 2.84
CA ILE A 18 37.43 -15.73 3.21
C ILE A 18 37.54 -17.04 2.40
N PRO A 19 38.24 -18.08 2.89
CA PRO A 19 38.45 -19.32 2.14
C PRO A 19 37.20 -20.16 1.92
N ALA A 20 36.13 -19.95 2.71
CA ALA A 20 34.87 -20.67 2.56
C ALA A 20 33.99 -19.99 1.49
N TYR A 21 33.76 -20.69 0.37
CA TYR A 21 33.04 -20.13 -0.79
C TYR A 21 31.63 -19.63 -0.46
N GLY A 22 30.91 -20.30 0.46
CA GLY A 22 29.60 -19.85 0.93
C GLY A 22 29.62 -18.51 1.66
N ASP A 23 30.66 -18.24 2.45
CA ASP A 23 30.80 -17.00 3.22
C ASP A 23 31.12 -15.81 2.31
N ILE A 24 31.81 -16.03 1.19
CA ILE A 24 32.02 -15.00 0.14
C ILE A 24 30.67 -14.51 -0.40
N TYR A 25 29.72 -15.41 -0.69
CA TYR A 25 28.38 -15.03 -1.14
C TYR A 25 27.56 -14.37 -0.04
N ALA A 26 27.62 -14.86 1.19
CA ALA A 26 26.93 -14.26 2.33
C ALA A 26 27.41 -12.81 2.57
N ALA A 27 28.72 -12.59 2.55
CA ALA A 27 29.33 -11.26 2.65
C ALA A 27 28.93 -10.36 1.48
N ARG A 28 29.02 -10.83 0.22
CA ARG A 28 28.58 -10.05 -0.95
C ARG A 28 27.10 -9.67 -0.89
N ARG A 29 26.23 -10.55 -0.39
CA ARG A 29 24.81 -10.24 -0.16
C ARG A 29 24.65 -9.15 0.90
N TYR A 30 25.35 -9.28 2.03
CA TYR A 30 25.35 -8.29 3.11
C TYR A 30 25.79 -6.90 2.63
N PHE A 31 26.92 -6.79 1.92
CA PHE A 31 27.40 -5.49 1.40
C PHE A 31 26.47 -4.90 0.34
N LYS A 32 25.86 -5.72 -0.55
CA LYS A 32 24.82 -5.24 -1.49
C LYS A 32 23.60 -4.67 -0.76
N ASP A 33 23.17 -5.30 0.33
CA ASP A 33 22.01 -4.83 1.10
C ASP A 33 22.35 -3.62 1.99
N LEU A 34 23.60 -3.47 2.42
CA LEU A 34 24.10 -2.27 3.11
C LEU A 34 24.02 -1.04 2.20
N MET A 35 24.53 -1.12 0.96
CA MET A 35 24.46 -0.05 -0.04
C MET A 35 23.01 0.36 -0.36
N LYS A 36 22.09 -0.61 -0.47
CA LYS A 36 20.64 -0.33 -0.66
C LYS A 36 20.04 0.46 0.52
N ARG A 37 20.43 0.14 1.77
CA ARG A 37 19.96 0.85 2.97
C ARG A 37 20.46 2.29 2.99
N GLU A 38 21.72 2.53 2.61
CA GLU A 38 22.29 3.88 2.56
C GLU A 38 21.56 4.77 1.55
N HIS A 39 21.34 4.29 0.32
CA HIS A 39 20.54 5.02 -0.67
C HIS A 39 19.07 5.22 -0.25
N LYS A 40 18.50 4.31 0.55
CA LYS A 40 17.15 4.48 1.13
C LYS A 40 17.15 5.60 2.20
N ASN A 41 18.17 5.64 3.05
CA ASN A 41 18.32 6.66 4.09
C ASN A 41 18.53 8.06 3.50
N GLN A 42 19.37 8.20 2.46
CA GLN A 42 19.55 9.46 1.72
C GLN A 42 18.22 10.00 1.15
N ARG A 43 17.32 9.11 0.68
CA ARG A 43 15.99 9.50 0.20
C ARG A 43 15.09 10.01 1.33
N SER A 44 15.09 9.36 2.51
CA SER A 44 14.36 9.86 3.68
C SER A 44 14.90 11.19 4.20
N ASP A 45 16.21 11.40 4.21
CA ASP A 45 16.80 12.69 4.60
C ASP A 45 16.41 13.82 3.64
N SER A 46 16.31 13.53 2.34
CA SER A 46 15.76 14.49 1.37
C SER A 46 14.31 14.88 1.68
N LEU A 47 13.50 13.93 2.18
CA LEU A 47 12.11 14.18 2.58
C LEU A 47 12.04 14.95 3.90
N PHE A 48 12.86 14.62 4.90
CA PHE A 48 12.95 15.38 6.14
C PHE A 48 13.49 16.80 5.91
N LYS A 49 14.44 17.01 4.99
CA LYS A 49 14.90 18.35 4.60
C LYS A 49 13.78 19.15 3.90
N LYS A 50 13.06 18.54 2.96
CA LYS A 50 11.85 19.14 2.35
C LYS A 50 10.76 19.45 3.40
N LEU A 51 10.59 18.60 4.40
CA LEU A 51 9.63 18.79 5.50
C LEU A 51 10.07 19.94 6.41
N ARG A 52 11.35 20.01 6.82
CA ARG A 52 11.92 21.10 7.63
C ARG A 52 11.76 22.46 6.93
N ARG A 53 12.03 22.54 5.62
CA ARG A 53 11.75 23.72 4.78
C ARG A 53 10.26 24.09 4.78
N LYS A 54 9.35 23.13 4.56
CA LYS A 54 7.88 23.34 4.62
C LYS A 54 7.32 23.64 6.02
N MET A 55 8.11 23.42 7.07
CA MET A 55 7.79 23.72 8.46
C MET A 55 8.46 25.01 8.95
N GLY A 56 9.23 25.71 8.11
CA GLY A 56 9.94 26.95 8.48
C GLY A 56 10.99 26.77 9.57
N LYS A 57 11.55 25.55 9.73
CA LYS A 57 12.48 25.21 10.82
C LYS A 57 13.96 25.39 10.47
N GLU A 58 14.29 25.99 9.33
CA GLU A 58 15.65 26.44 9.04
C GLU A 58 15.85 27.83 9.69
N LYS A 59 16.61 27.88 10.80
CA LYS A 59 17.21 29.14 11.25
C LYS A 59 18.26 29.52 10.21
N SER A 60 18.14 30.70 9.61
CA SER A 60 19.15 31.28 8.73
C SER A 60 20.30 31.84 9.57
N SER A 61 21.37 31.06 9.68
CA SER A 61 22.76 31.54 9.70
C SER A 61 23.30 31.19 8.31
N ASP A 62 23.73 32.10 7.45
CA ASP A 62 24.69 33.18 7.72
C ASP A 62 24.45 34.45 6.87
N SER A 63 25.34 35.42 7.10
CA SER A 63 25.45 36.79 6.58
C SER A 63 25.71 36.92 5.06
N GLU A 64 25.24 38.06 4.51
CA GLU A 64 25.90 39.05 3.61
C GLU A 64 26.97 38.58 2.59
N GLU A 65 27.07 39.06 1.34
CA GLU A 65 26.24 39.89 0.40
C GLU A 65 26.98 39.85 -0.98
N GLU A 66 26.48 40.23 -2.17
CA GLU A 66 25.15 40.48 -2.79
C GLU A 66 25.33 40.34 -4.33
N GLY A 67 24.25 40.32 -5.12
CA GLY A 67 24.20 40.61 -6.56
C GLY A 67 24.18 39.38 -7.49
N GLU A 68 23.48 39.38 -8.63
CA GLU A 68 22.48 40.29 -9.20
C GLU A 68 21.68 39.48 -10.27
N GLY A 69 20.37 39.72 -10.51
CA GLY A 69 19.63 38.84 -11.46
C GLY A 69 18.11 39.01 -11.68
N ASP A 70 17.55 40.17 -11.34
CA ASP A 70 16.39 40.87 -11.97
C ASP A 70 15.12 40.17 -12.58
N LYS A 71 13.94 40.74 -12.25
CA LYS A 71 12.61 40.73 -12.94
C LYS A 71 11.88 39.37 -13.20
N LYS A 72 10.54 39.24 -13.14
CA LYS A 72 9.40 40.18 -12.98
C LYS A 72 8.14 39.40 -12.52
N GLY A 73 7.25 39.95 -11.69
CA GLY A 73 6.06 39.17 -11.23
C GLY A 73 5.01 39.86 -10.34
N THR A 74 4.64 41.11 -10.63
CA THR A 74 3.42 41.87 -10.18
C THR A 74 2.83 41.68 -8.76
N ARG A 75 2.74 42.82 -8.05
CA ARG A 75 2.16 43.00 -6.70
C ARG A 75 0.63 43.00 -6.69
N LYS A 76 0.02 42.51 -5.60
CA LYS A 76 -1.07 43.23 -4.91
C LYS A 76 -0.71 43.34 -3.42
N LYS A 77 -0.76 44.56 -2.89
CA LYS A 77 -0.25 44.93 -1.55
C LYS A 77 -1.42 45.46 -0.72
N SER A 78 -1.96 44.64 0.18
CA SER A 78 -2.95 45.08 1.17
C SER A 78 -2.23 45.57 2.43
N LYS A 79 -2.68 46.68 3.00
CA LYS A 79 -2.02 47.36 4.13
C LYS A 79 -2.16 46.56 5.43
N LYS A 80 -1.14 46.65 6.31
CA LYS A 80 -1.26 46.24 7.72
C LYS A 80 -2.19 47.20 8.46
N THR A 81 -2.98 46.66 9.37
CA THR A 81 -3.35 47.29 10.65
C THR A 81 -3.11 46.24 11.73
N ASP A 82 -2.60 46.65 12.89
CA ASP A 82 -2.06 45.71 13.89
C ASP A 82 -3.15 44.95 14.65
N GLY A 83 -2.91 43.65 14.84
CA GLY A 83 -3.81 42.73 15.52
C GLY A 83 -3.26 41.31 15.46
N PHE A 84 -2.64 40.84 16.54
CA PHE A 84 -2.13 39.48 16.65
C PHE A 84 -3.29 38.46 16.73
N GLN A 85 -3.70 37.93 15.58
CA GLN A 85 -4.47 36.69 15.51
C GLN A 85 -3.81 35.73 14.52
N LEU A 86 -3.16 34.69 15.05
CA LEU A 86 -2.72 33.53 14.26
C LEU A 86 -3.94 32.67 13.87
N HIS A 87 -4.75 33.15 12.94
CA HIS A 87 -5.71 32.31 12.22
C HIS A 87 -4.97 31.39 11.26
N SER A 88 -4.39 30.34 11.84
CA SER A 88 -3.77 29.28 11.05
C SER A 88 -4.87 28.38 10.48
N ASN A 89 -5.37 28.70 9.29
CA ASN A 89 -6.25 27.84 8.49
C ASN A 89 -5.58 26.48 8.12
N ARG A 90 -4.32 26.27 8.55
CA ARG A 90 -3.58 25.00 8.56
C ARG A 90 -4.08 24.05 9.67
N SER A 91 -4.59 24.56 10.79
CA SER A 91 -5.15 23.78 11.90
C SER A 91 -6.47 23.10 11.49
N GLU A 92 -7.35 23.79 10.77
CA GLU A 92 -8.59 23.19 10.25
C GLU A 92 -8.34 22.01 9.31
N LYS A 93 -7.29 22.07 8.47
CA LYS A 93 -6.89 20.96 7.59
C LYS A 93 -6.34 19.74 8.34
N LEU A 94 -6.17 19.83 9.66
CA LEU A 94 -5.79 18.73 10.55
C LEU A 94 -6.95 18.30 11.48
N ARG A 95 -8.16 18.87 11.35
CA ARG A 95 -9.34 18.53 12.16
C ARG A 95 -9.96 17.19 11.76
N GLY A 96 -9.26 16.13 12.14
CA GLY A 96 -9.72 14.73 12.09
C GLY A 96 -9.39 14.03 10.77
N ASN A 97 -9.32 12.70 10.84
CA ASN A 97 -9.16 11.85 9.66
C ASN A 97 -10.43 11.92 8.79
N SER A 98 -10.45 12.81 7.80
CA SER A 98 -11.58 12.94 6.86
C SER A 98 -11.86 11.66 6.07
N ASN A 99 -10.92 10.71 5.97
CA ASN A 99 -11.19 9.40 5.39
C ASN A 99 -12.02 8.50 6.33
N ALA A 100 -11.82 8.58 7.65
CA ALA A 100 -12.63 7.83 8.62
C ALA A 100 -14.10 8.28 8.63
N LYS A 101 -14.35 9.57 8.29
CA LYS A 101 -15.70 10.15 8.13
C LYS A 101 -16.40 9.77 6.83
N LYS A 102 -15.73 9.12 5.86
CA LYS A 102 -16.38 8.70 4.61
C LYS A 102 -17.38 7.58 4.88
N ALA A 103 -18.56 7.67 4.28
CA ALA A 103 -19.57 6.62 4.31
C ALA A 103 -19.20 5.38 3.48
N VAL A 104 -18.16 5.49 2.62
CA VAL A 104 -17.66 4.41 1.78
C VAL A 104 -16.18 4.12 2.06
N ARG A 105 -15.81 2.85 1.94
CA ARG A 105 -14.43 2.36 1.91
C ARG A 105 -14.09 1.87 0.51
N GLN A 106 -12.82 1.90 0.15
CA GLN A 106 -12.32 1.10 -0.95
C GLN A 106 -11.98 -0.27 -0.36
N ILE A 107 -12.54 -1.32 -0.95
CA ILE A 107 -12.22 -2.72 -0.62
C ILE A 107 -11.68 -3.39 -1.89
N GLU A 108 -10.91 -4.45 -1.75
CA GLU A 108 -10.49 -5.27 -2.88
C GLU A 108 -11.16 -6.64 -2.77
N ILE A 109 -11.79 -7.09 -3.85
CA ILE A 109 -12.42 -8.40 -3.93
C ILE A 109 -11.64 -9.25 -4.94
N GLY A 110 -11.24 -10.46 -4.54
CA GLY A 110 -10.61 -11.46 -5.40
C GLY A 110 -11.43 -12.75 -5.46
N TRP A 111 -11.48 -13.40 -6.63
CA TRP A 111 -12.04 -14.74 -6.76
C TRP A 111 -10.94 -15.79 -6.59
N PHE A 112 -11.17 -16.70 -5.66
CA PHE A 112 -10.36 -17.89 -5.43
C PHE A 112 -11.22 -19.13 -5.68
N ASP A 113 -10.63 -20.12 -6.35
CA ASP A 113 -11.29 -21.39 -6.67
C ASP A 113 -10.55 -22.52 -5.97
N TYR A 114 -11.28 -23.50 -5.47
CA TYR A 114 -10.70 -24.66 -4.77
C TYR A 114 -10.17 -25.68 -5.78
N GLU A 115 -8.89 -26.03 -5.67
CA GLU A 115 -8.30 -27.13 -6.45
C GLU A 115 -8.14 -28.36 -5.55
N TYR A 116 -8.83 -29.44 -5.91
CA TYR A 116 -8.84 -30.69 -5.12
C TYR A 116 -7.51 -31.44 -5.18
N ASP A 117 -6.69 -31.23 -6.21
CA ASP A 117 -5.41 -31.90 -6.40
C ASP A 117 -4.36 -31.52 -5.33
N ASP A 118 -4.37 -30.27 -4.86
CA ASP A 118 -3.50 -29.79 -3.77
C ASP A 118 -4.27 -29.31 -2.52
N ASN A 119 -5.60 -29.48 -2.52
CA ASN A 119 -6.50 -29.18 -1.41
C ASN A 119 -6.36 -27.71 -0.92
N ALA A 120 -6.25 -26.78 -1.86
CA ALA A 120 -6.00 -25.36 -1.60
C ALA A 120 -6.86 -24.42 -2.47
N TYR A 121 -7.00 -23.18 -2.00
CA TYR A 121 -7.69 -22.11 -2.71
C TYR A 121 -6.71 -21.28 -3.55
N HIS A 122 -6.89 -21.27 -4.86
CA HIS A 122 -6.04 -20.54 -5.80
C HIS A 122 -6.75 -19.32 -6.39
N GLN A 123 -6.08 -18.16 -6.39
CA GLN A 123 -6.64 -16.97 -7.00
C GLN A 123 -6.78 -17.14 -8.52
N VAL A 124 -8.02 -17.05 -9.02
CA VAL A 124 -8.27 -17.15 -10.45
C VAL A 124 -7.70 -15.92 -11.15
N LYS A 125 -6.70 -16.11 -12.00
CA LYS A 125 -5.93 -14.99 -12.61
C LYS A 125 -6.77 -14.16 -13.58
N THR A 126 -6.39 -12.90 -13.80
CA THR A 126 -7.09 -11.95 -14.69
C THR A 126 -7.44 -12.50 -16.09
N PRO A 127 -6.58 -13.26 -16.80
CA PRO A 127 -6.95 -13.86 -18.09
C PRO A 127 -8.16 -14.80 -18.02
N ASN A 128 -8.40 -15.42 -16.85
CA ASN A 128 -9.54 -16.30 -16.57
C ASN A 128 -10.71 -15.56 -15.91
N GLY A 129 -10.63 -14.24 -15.75
CA GLY A 129 -11.69 -13.36 -15.27
C GLY A 129 -11.62 -12.98 -13.78
N GLY A 130 -10.95 -13.77 -12.95
CA GLY A 130 -11.04 -13.68 -11.48
C GLY A 130 -10.06 -12.74 -10.76
N GLY A 131 -9.13 -12.11 -11.48
CA GLY A 131 -8.13 -11.24 -10.86
C GLY A 131 -8.79 -10.12 -10.06
N ALA A 132 -8.09 -9.62 -9.03
CA ALA A 132 -8.68 -8.71 -8.05
C ALA A 132 -9.35 -7.45 -8.65
N ARG A 133 -10.36 -6.93 -7.92
CA ARG A 133 -11.18 -5.76 -8.28
C ARG A 133 -11.28 -4.81 -7.09
N HIS A 134 -10.98 -3.54 -7.30
CA HIS A 134 -11.24 -2.51 -6.29
C HIS A 134 -12.69 -2.04 -6.39
N VAL A 135 -13.38 -1.98 -5.24
CA VAL A 135 -14.81 -1.67 -5.13
C VAL A 135 -15.03 -0.58 -4.08
N SER A 136 -15.93 0.38 -4.38
CA SER A 136 -16.35 1.41 -3.42
C SER A 136 -17.53 0.91 -2.59
N ALA A 137 -17.27 0.16 -1.53
CA ALA A 137 -18.30 -0.39 -0.65
C ALA A 137 -18.81 0.65 0.38
N PRO A 138 -20.13 0.81 0.55
CA PRO A 138 -20.71 1.42 1.75
C PRO A 138 -20.20 0.73 3.02
N LYS A 139 -19.97 1.52 4.07
CA LYS A 139 -19.62 1.02 5.41
C LYS A 139 -20.67 0.07 6.00
N SER A 140 -21.93 0.23 5.61
CA SER A 140 -23.07 -0.55 6.09
C SER A 140 -23.31 -1.84 5.29
N TRP A 141 -22.47 -2.17 4.31
CA TRP A 141 -22.54 -3.49 3.67
C TRP A 141 -22.12 -4.57 4.65
N LEU A 142 -22.91 -5.64 4.70
CA LEU A 142 -22.59 -6.89 5.39
C LEU A 142 -21.70 -7.76 4.52
N SER A 143 -21.11 -8.81 5.10
CA SER A 143 -20.32 -9.81 4.37
C SER A 143 -21.12 -10.44 3.21
N ASN A 144 -22.42 -10.70 3.38
CA ASN A 144 -23.30 -11.17 2.31
C ASN A 144 -23.47 -10.15 1.15
N ASP A 145 -23.52 -8.84 1.43
CA ASP A 145 -23.56 -7.81 0.37
C ASP A 145 -22.28 -7.83 -0.48
N ILE A 146 -21.12 -8.01 0.17
CA ILE A 146 -19.82 -8.14 -0.50
C ILE A 146 -19.82 -9.41 -1.37
N MET A 147 -20.36 -10.52 -0.87
CA MET A 147 -20.44 -11.80 -1.60
C MET A 147 -21.31 -11.66 -2.84
N GLU A 148 -22.51 -11.10 -2.68
CA GLU A 148 -23.44 -10.84 -3.79
C GLU A 148 -22.91 -9.83 -4.80
N HIS A 149 -22.06 -8.88 -4.37
CA HIS A 149 -21.34 -8.00 -5.28
C HIS A 149 -20.21 -8.74 -6.02
N GLY A 150 -19.46 -9.60 -5.33
CA GLY A 150 -18.43 -10.45 -5.89
C GLY A 150 -18.96 -11.39 -6.99
N LYS A 151 -20.06 -12.10 -6.74
CA LYS A 151 -20.76 -12.93 -7.74
C LYS A 151 -21.05 -12.12 -9.01
N LYS A 152 -21.59 -10.91 -8.89
CA LYS A 152 -21.91 -10.03 -10.04
C LYS A 152 -20.66 -9.56 -10.82
N LEU A 153 -19.50 -9.44 -10.16
CA LEU A 153 -18.23 -9.06 -10.79
C LEU A 153 -17.61 -10.22 -11.59
N PHE A 154 -17.61 -11.43 -11.05
CA PHE A 154 -16.89 -12.59 -11.63
C PHE A 154 -17.79 -13.51 -12.48
N PHE A 155 -19.09 -13.58 -12.18
CA PHE A 155 -20.10 -14.36 -12.88
C PHE A 155 -21.10 -13.43 -13.57
N ARG A 156 -20.63 -12.69 -14.58
CA ARG A 156 -21.46 -11.73 -15.33
C ARG A 156 -22.59 -12.48 -16.02
N ASN A 157 -23.83 -12.05 -15.81
CA ASN A 157 -25.05 -12.76 -16.23
C ASN A 157 -25.14 -14.21 -15.69
N GLY A 158 -24.59 -14.46 -14.48
CA GLY A 158 -24.61 -15.77 -13.84
C GLY A 158 -23.61 -16.78 -14.41
N LYS A 159 -22.65 -16.36 -15.25
CA LYS A 159 -21.66 -17.25 -15.87
C LYS A 159 -20.24 -16.68 -15.81
N SER A 160 -19.27 -17.51 -15.46
CA SER A 160 -17.84 -17.22 -15.51
C SER A 160 -17.16 -18.02 -16.65
N LYS A 161 -15.83 -18.01 -16.69
CA LYS A 161 -15.06 -18.91 -17.56
C LYS A 161 -14.95 -20.35 -17.02
N LYS A 162 -15.21 -20.58 -15.72
CA LYS A 162 -15.17 -21.92 -15.11
C LYS A 162 -16.53 -22.62 -15.11
N GLY A 163 -17.65 -21.90 -14.99
CA GLY A 163 -18.99 -22.49 -14.98
C GLY A 163 -20.13 -21.49 -14.80
N MET A 164 -21.34 -21.98 -14.53
CA MET A 164 -22.49 -21.21 -14.07
C MET A 164 -22.40 -20.93 -12.57
N VAL A 165 -22.91 -19.80 -12.10
CA VAL A 165 -22.90 -19.42 -10.67
C VAL A 165 -23.65 -20.41 -9.77
N THR A 166 -24.56 -21.20 -10.33
CA THR A 166 -25.33 -22.25 -9.62
C THR A 166 -24.59 -23.58 -9.48
N GLU A 167 -23.41 -23.73 -10.08
CA GLU A 167 -22.55 -24.92 -9.97
C GLU A 167 -21.54 -24.81 -8.81
N PHE A 168 -21.56 -23.68 -8.09
CA PHE A 168 -20.60 -23.35 -7.05
C PHE A 168 -21.28 -22.86 -5.78
N ASP A 169 -20.72 -23.28 -4.65
CA ASP A 169 -20.95 -22.66 -3.36
C ASP A 169 -19.92 -21.55 -3.12
N PHE A 170 -20.28 -20.59 -2.27
CA PHE A 170 -19.51 -19.38 -2.03
C PHE A 170 -19.33 -19.10 -0.55
N GLU A 171 -18.09 -18.78 -0.17
CA GLU A 171 -17.74 -18.29 1.17
C GLU A 171 -17.00 -16.96 1.01
N ILE A 172 -17.12 -16.05 2.00
CA ILE A 172 -16.26 -14.87 2.10
C ILE A 172 -15.30 -15.01 3.27
N ARG A 173 -14.02 -14.76 2.98
CA ARG A 173 -12.95 -14.72 3.96
C ARG A 173 -12.16 -13.42 3.90
N ASN A 174 -11.51 -13.06 5.00
CA ASN A 174 -10.57 -11.96 5.06
C ASN A 174 -9.24 -12.34 4.35
N PHE A 175 -8.31 -11.39 4.26
CA PHE A 175 -7.01 -11.62 3.60
C PHE A 175 -6.09 -12.64 4.31
N MET A 176 -6.39 -13.00 5.57
CA MET A 176 -5.67 -14.02 6.33
C MET A 176 -6.23 -15.43 6.08
N GLY A 177 -7.35 -15.56 5.36
CA GLY A 177 -8.02 -16.84 5.12
C GLY A 177 -8.99 -17.26 6.21
N GLU A 178 -9.38 -16.33 7.09
CA GLU A 178 -10.34 -16.52 8.18
C GLU A 178 -11.75 -16.15 7.69
N SER A 179 -12.76 -16.95 8.07
CA SER A 179 -14.16 -16.70 7.75
C SER A 179 -14.66 -15.41 8.40
N ILE A 180 -15.55 -14.69 7.72
CA ILE A 180 -16.16 -13.45 8.22
C ILE A 180 -17.60 -13.73 8.65
N GLU A 181 -18.02 -13.22 9.82
CA GLU A 181 -19.37 -13.38 10.34
C GLU A 181 -20.43 -12.69 9.44
N GLU A 182 -21.66 -13.22 9.42
CA GLU A 182 -22.71 -12.78 8.48
C GLU A 182 -23.22 -11.34 8.76
N ASP A 183 -23.19 -10.93 10.03
CA ASP A 183 -23.61 -9.63 10.54
C ASP A 183 -22.47 -8.59 10.62
N CYS A 184 -21.23 -9.00 10.35
CA CYS A 184 -20.06 -8.13 10.33
C CYS A 184 -20.13 -7.15 9.14
N THR A 185 -19.99 -5.84 9.39
CA THR A 185 -20.04 -4.81 8.35
C THR A 185 -18.65 -4.45 7.81
N VAL A 186 -18.62 -3.79 6.64
CA VAL A 186 -17.41 -3.14 6.09
C VAL A 186 -16.82 -2.07 7.04
N ALA A 187 -17.59 -1.52 7.98
CA ALA A 187 -17.04 -0.67 9.03
C ALA A 187 -16.23 -1.50 10.04
N ASP A 188 -16.82 -2.58 10.54
CA ASP A 188 -16.23 -3.43 11.59
C ASP A 188 -14.96 -4.11 11.07
N LEU A 189 -15.02 -4.73 9.88
CA LEU A 189 -13.85 -5.29 9.17
C LEU A 189 -12.70 -4.29 9.00
N TYR A 190 -13.01 -3.00 8.82
CA TYR A 190 -11.99 -1.96 8.68
C TYR A 190 -11.43 -1.53 10.03
N ASP A 191 -12.27 -1.44 11.05
CA ASP A 191 -11.87 -0.97 12.38
C ASP A 191 -11.12 -2.08 13.16
N GLU A 192 -11.36 -3.36 12.87
CA GLU A 192 -10.56 -4.51 13.30
C GLU A 192 -9.18 -4.58 12.62
N THR A 193 -9.16 -4.61 11.28
CA THR A 193 -7.91 -4.89 10.52
C THR A 193 -7.07 -3.65 10.24
N GLY A 194 -7.65 -2.44 10.34
CA GLY A 194 -7.01 -1.16 10.01
C GLY A 194 -6.65 -0.97 8.53
N LEU A 195 -6.94 -1.96 7.67
CA LEU A 195 -6.51 -2.03 6.27
C LEU A 195 -7.69 -1.85 5.31
N LEU A 196 -7.35 -1.60 4.04
CA LEU A 196 -8.34 -1.69 2.95
C LEU A 196 -8.78 -3.16 2.87
N CYS A 197 -10.01 -3.46 3.29
CA CYS A 197 -10.48 -4.84 3.44
C CYS A 197 -10.30 -5.60 2.11
N GLN A 198 -9.44 -6.63 2.12
CA GLN A 198 -9.33 -7.60 1.05
C GLN A 198 -10.29 -8.75 1.38
N ALA A 199 -11.36 -8.87 0.60
CA ALA A 199 -12.33 -9.95 0.70
C ALA A 199 -12.00 -11.02 -0.36
N MET A 200 -11.78 -12.24 0.09
CA MET A 200 -11.65 -13.41 -0.79
C MET A 200 -13.02 -14.02 -0.97
N LEU A 201 -13.54 -13.99 -2.20
CA LEU A 201 -14.68 -14.80 -2.60
C LEU A 201 -14.15 -16.18 -2.96
N LEU A 202 -14.35 -17.13 -2.04
CA LEU A 202 -14.04 -18.53 -2.25
C LEU A 202 -15.15 -19.20 -3.05
N CYS A 203 -14.77 -20.21 -3.83
CA CYS A 203 -15.61 -20.87 -4.81
C CYS A 203 -15.21 -22.34 -4.84
N TYR A 204 -16.16 -23.25 -4.61
CA TYR A 204 -15.95 -24.69 -4.71
C TYR A 204 -17.16 -25.34 -5.37
N LEU A 205 -16.97 -26.49 -6.02
CA LEU A 205 -18.06 -27.20 -6.68
C LEU A 205 -19.01 -27.75 -5.62
N SER A 206 -20.31 -27.49 -5.79
CA SER A 206 -21.34 -28.08 -4.94
C SER A 206 -21.34 -29.60 -5.14
N GLU A 207 -21.20 -30.38 -4.05
CA GLU A 207 -21.35 -31.83 -4.12
C GLU A 207 -22.78 -32.17 -4.59
N ILE A 208 -22.88 -32.91 -5.70
CA ILE A 208 -24.17 -33.40 -6.20
C ILE A 208 -24.61 -34.54 -5.28
N GLN A 209 -25.59 -34.25 -4.41
CA GLN A 209 -26.31 -35.25 -3.60
C GLN A 209 -27.28 -36.08 -4.44
#